data_AF-A0A949LTS7-F1
#
_entry.id   AF-A0A949LTS7-F1
#
_cell.length_a   1.000
_cell.length_b   1.000
_cell.length_c   1.000
_cell.angle_alpha   90.00
_cell.angle_beta   90.00
_cell.angle_gamma   90.00
#
_symmetry.space_group_name_H-M   'P 1'
#
loop_
_entity.id
_entity.type
_entity.pdbx_description
1 polymer ?
#
loop_
_entity_poly.entity_id
_entity_poly.type
_entity_poly.pdbx_seq_one_letter_code
_entity_poly.pdbx_strand_id
1 'polypeptide(L)'
;MPLKLSLKPGEKFVLNGAVLTNGDKRISLVIQNKACVLREKDIMQPEEATTPARHIYLPIMMMYLDADNSEQYYNDFALRMTEFMGAIRDRTALATCIEISRDVMSGSYYKALMLCRKLFEFEQERLNYDTQSLSEYAANY
;
A
#
# COMPACT_ATOMS: atom_id res chain seq x y z
N MET A 1 10.63 1.84 21.39
CA MET A 1 9.41 2.02 22.20
C MET A 1 8.47 0.87 21.92
N PRO A 2 7.79 0.30 22.94
CA PRO A 2 6.82 -0.76 22.73
C PRO A 2 5.61 -0.25 21.93
N LEU A 3 5.09 -1.08 21.01
CA LEU A 3 3.92 -0.75 20.19
C LEU A 3 2.66 -1.26 20.87
N LYS A 4 1.73 -0.37 21.18
CA LYS A 4 0.43 -0.71 21.78
C LYS A 4 -0.67 -0.69 20.73
N LEU A 5 -1.37 -1.82 20.57
CA LEU A 5 -2.50 -1.98 19.68
C LEU A 5 -3.78 -2.14 20.51
N SER A 6 -4.84 -1.44 20.13
CA SER A 6 -6.19 -1.69 20.63
C SER A 6 -7.00 -2.32 19.49
N LEU A 7 -7.53 -3.52 19.76
CA LEU A 7 -8.23 -4.34 18.78
C LEU A 7 -9.71 -4.47 19.17
N LYS A 8 -10.61 -4.22 18.23
CA LYS A 8 -12.05 -4.49 18.38
C LYS A 8 -12.34 -5.99 18.26
N PRO A 9 -13.48 -6.49 18.76
CA PRO A 9 -13.89 -7.87 18.52
C PRO A 9 -13.85 -8.21 17.02
N GLY A 10 -13.26 -9.35 16.66
CA GLY A 10 -13.11 -9.80 15.28
C GLY A 10 -12.11 -9.03 14.40
N GLU A 11 -11.46 -7.97 14.90
CA GLU A 11 -10.47 -7.21 14.12
C GLU A 11 -9.25 -8.08 13.80
N LYS A 12 -8.84 -8.09 12.52
CA LYS A 12 -7.66 -8.80 12.05
C LYS A 12 -6.44 -7.90 11.93
N PHE A 13 -5.27 -8.49 12.13
CA PHE A 13 -3.99 -7.85 11.85
C PHE A 13 -2.94 -8.92 11.50
N VAL A 14 -1.87 -8.50 10.86
CA VAL A 14 -0.71 -9.34 10.56
C VAL A 14 0.46 -8.96 11.46
N LEU A 15 1.15 -9.97 11.99
CA LEU A 15 2.38 -9.85 12.77
C LEU A 15 3.43 -10.79 12.18
N ASN A 16 4.48 -10.23 11.57
CA ASN A 16 5.56 -11.00 10.93
C ASN A 16 5.03 -12.11 9.99
N GLY A 17 4.05 -11.77 9.15
CA GLY A 17 3.42 -12.72 8.21
C GLY A 17 2.30 -13.59 8.81
N ALA A 18 2.19 -13.72 10.13
CA ALA A 18 1.08 -14.43 10.76
C ALA A 18 -0.17 -13.56 10.84
N VAL A 19 -1.32 -14.10 10.42
CA VAL A 19 -2.63 -13.44 10.58
C VAL A 19 -3.19 -13.75 11.97
N LEU A 20 -3.47 -12.71 12.74
CA LEU A 20 -4.13 -12.80 14.04
C LEU A 20 -5.52 -12.18 13.95
N THR A 21 -6.49 -12.83 14.59
CA THR A 21 -7.87 -12.32 14.71
C THR A 21 -8.16 -12.16 16.19
N ASN A 22 -8.64 -10.97 16.58
CA ASN A 22 -9.11 -10.78 17.94
C ASN A 22 -10.44 -11.53 18.16
N GLY A 23 -10.63 -12.08 19.36
CA GLY A 23 -11.84 -12.82 19.74
C GLY A 23 -13.08 -11.94 19.91
N ASP A 24 -13.96 -12.34 20.83
CA ASP A 24 -15.27 -11.74 21.08
C ASP A 24 -15.23 -10.43 21.88
N LYS A 25 -14.10 -10.10 22.51
CA LYS A 25 -13.94 -8.90 23.36
C LYS A 25 -12.83 -7.98 22.87
N ARG A 26 -12.97 -6.68 23.15
CA ARG A 26 -11.91 -5.71 22.88
C ARG A 26 -10.68 -6.00 23.75
N ILE A 27 -9.49 -6.02 23.14
CA ILE A 27 -8.23 -6.24 23.85
C ILE A 27 -7.21 -5.13 23.60
N SER A 28 -6.24 -5.03 24.50
CA SER A 28 -5.03 -4.22 24.33
C SER A 28 -3.82 -5.15 24.25
N LEU A 29 -3.16 -5.18 23.11
CA LEU A 29 -1.93 -5.93 22.88
C LEU A 29 -0.74 -4.99 22.94
N VAL A 30 0.36 -5.41 23.57
CA VAL A 30 1.61 -4.64 23.61
C VAL A 30 2.73 -5.49 23.06
N ILE A 31 3.37 -5.00 22.00
CA ILE A 31 4.53 -5.64 21.37
C ILE A 31 5.79 -4.96 21.94
N GLN A 32 6.61 -5.74 22.64
CA GLN A 32 7.77 -5.23 23.38
C GLN A 32 9.00 -5.05 22.49
N ASN A 33 9.12 -5.84 21.42
CA ASN A 33 10.22 -5.81 20.47
C ASN A 33 9.80 -5.19 19.12
N LYS A 34 10.77 -5.06 18.20
CA LYS A 34 10.47 -4.68 16.82
C LYS A 34 9.74 -5.84 16.12
N ALA A 35 8.63 -5.53 15.47
CA ALA A 35 7.89 -6.49 14.66
C ALA A 35 7.25 -5.79 13.46
N CYS A 36 7.02 -6.55 12.39
CA CYS A 36 6.25 -6.10 11.24
C CYS A 36 4.77 -6.22 11.56
N VAL A 37 4.04 -5.11 11.56
CA VAL A 37 2.61 -5.06 11.92
C VAL A 37 1.81 -4.35 10.85
N LEU A 38 0.80 -5.01 10.30
CA LEU A 38 -0.21 -4.40 9.44
C LEU A 38 -1.60 -4.66 9.98
N ARG A 39 -2.49 -3.67 9.93
CA ARG A 39 -3.91 -3.88 10.23
C ARG A 39 -4.63 -4.42 8.99
N GLU A 40 -5.78 -5.04 9.17
CA GLU A 40 -6.62 -5.54 8.07
C GLU A 40 -6.84 -4.51 6.95
N LYS A 41 -7.16 -3.26 7.30
CA LYS A 41 -7.33 -2.16 6.32
C LYS A 41 -6.06 -1.82 5.51
N ASP A 42 -4.91 -2.20 6.04
CA ASP A 42 -3.59 -1.96 5.46
C ASP A 42 -3.10 -3.17 4.65
N ILE A 43 -3.83 -4.28 4.67
CA ILE A 43 -3.53 -5.48 3.89
C ILE A 43 -4.23 -5.37 2.54
N MET A 44 -3.53 -5.77 1.48
CA MET A 44 -4.04 -5.85 0.13
C MET A 44 -3.81 -7.26 -0.41
N GLN A 45 -4.85 -7.92 -0.89
CA GLN A 45 -4.72 -9.18 -1.61
C GLN A 45 -4.25 -8.94 -3.04
N PRO A 46 -3.54 -9.88 -3.68
CA PRO A 46 -3.07 -9.73 -5.05
C PRO A 46 -4.16 -9.34 -6.05
N GLU A 47 -5.38 -9.86 -5.87
CA GLU A 47 -6.53 -9.60 -6.73
C GLU A 47 -7.10 -8.18 -6.56
N GLU A 48 -6.79 -7.51 -5.45
CA GLU A 48 -7.22 -6.13 -5.17
C GLU A 48 -6.27 -5.08 -5.77
N ALA A 49 -5.10 -5.51 -6.26
CA ALA A 49 -4.17 -4.66 -6.98
C ALA A 49 -4.66 -4.46 -8.42
N THR A 50 -5.68 -3.62 -8.60
CA THR A 50 -6.36 -3.40 -9.88
C THR A 50 -5.97 -2.09 -10.56
N THR A 51 -5.12 -1.29 -9.93
CA THR A 51 -4.68 0.01 -10.45
C THR A 51 -3.16 0.15 -10.38
N PRO A 52 -2.52 0.95 -11.25
CA PRO A 52 -1.07 1.14 -11.23
C PRO A 52 -0.48 1.50 -9.85
N ALA A 53 -1.09 2.42 -9.10
CA ALA A 53 -0.60 2.75 -7.76
C ALA A 53 -0.74 1.57 -6.77
N ARG A 54 -1.81 0.76 -6.90
CA ARG A 54 -1.99 -0.45 -6.08
C ARG A 54 -0.99 -1.56 -6.45
N HIS A 55 -0.64 -1.67 -7.73
CA HIS A 55 0.44 -2.55 -8.18
C HIS A 55 1.81 -2.14 -7.64
N ILE A 56 2.01 -0.87 -7.27
CA ILE A 56 3.20 -0.44 -6.52
C ILE A 56 3.08 -0.81 -5.04
N TYR A 57 1.91 -0.62 -4.44
CA TYR A 57 1.69 -0.87 -3.01
C TYR A 57 1.91 -2.32 -2.62
N LEU A 58 1.38 -3.26 -3.42
CA LEU A 58 1.42 -4.68 -3.15
C LEU A 58 2.85 -5.22 -2.92
N PRO A 59 3.83 -5.02 -3.83
CA PRO A 59 5.20 -5.51 -3.61
C PRO A 59 5.90 -4.83 -2.42
N ILE A 60 5.60 -3.56 -2.10
CA ILE A 60 6.11 -2.94 -0.86
C ILE A 60 5.56 -3.66 0.37
N MET A 61 4.28 -4.05 0.33
CA MET A 61 3.64 -4.78 1.43
C MET A 61 4.29 -6.15 1.59
N MET A 62 4.53 -6.84 0.48
CA MET A 62 5.20 -8.14 0.48
C MET A 62 6.63 -8.04 1.01
N MET A 63 7.43 -7.05 0.61
CA MET A 63 8.76 -6.78 1.21
C MET A 63 8.70 -6.56 2.72
N TYR A 64 7.61 -5.99 3.23
CA TYR A 64 7.43 -5.75 4.66
C TYR A 64 7.03 -7.02 5.44
N LEU A 65 6.26 -7.91 4.81
CA LEU A 65 5.71 -9.11 5.45
C LEU A 65 6.59 -10.35 5.28
N ASP A 66 7.30 -10.45 4.17
CA ASP A 66 8.13 -11.60 3.77
C ASP A 66 9.52 -11.10 3.33
N ALA A 67 10.42 -11.05 4.31
CA ALA A 67 11.78 -10.58 4.10
C ALA A 67 12.63 -11.57 3.29
N ASP A 68 12.30 -12.86 3.33
CA ASP A 68 13.10 -13.91 2.70
C ASP A 68 12.99 -13.83 1.16
N ASN A 69 11.84 -13.39 0.64
CA ASN A 69 11.60 -13.19 -0.80
C ASN A 69 11.71 -11.72 -1.24
N SER A 70 12.31 -10.86 -0.41
CA SER A 70 12.33 -9.40 -0.63
C SER A 70 12.95 -8.95 -1.96
N GLU A 71 13.93 -9.67 -2.50
CA GLU A 71 14.55 -9.34 -3.80
C GLU A 71 13.56 -9.45 -4.97
N GLN A 72 12.74 -10.50 -4.99
CA GLN A 72 11.72 -10.67 -6.03
C GLN A 72 10.68 -9.55 -5.97
N TYR A 73 10.22 -9.21 -4.77
CA TYR A 73 9.26 -8.13 -4.57
C TYR A 73 9.86 -6.75 -4.89
N TYR A 74 11.14 -6.54 -4.61
CA TYR A 74 11.84 -5.32 -4.99
C TYR A 74 11.88 -5.14 -6.51
N ASN A 75 12.16 -6.20 -7.26
CA ASN A 75 12.19 -6.16 -8.72
C ASN A 75 10.81 -5.81 -9.31
N ASP A 76 9.73 -6.40 -8.79
CA ASP A 76 8.37 -6.04 -9.21
C ASP A 76 8.04 -4.58 -8.84
N PHE A 77 8.34 -4.15 -7.61
CA PHE A 77 8.19 -2.76 -7.19
C PHE A 77 8.93 -1.79 -8.14
N ALA A 78 10.18 -2.06 -8.47
CA ALA A 78 10.99 -1.21 -9.32
C ALA A 78 10.41 -1.09 -10.74
N LEU A 79 9.91 -2.21 -11.29
CA LEU A 79 9.22 -2.23 -12.58
C LEU A 79 7.96 -1.36 -12.52
N ARG A 80 7.05 -1.61 -11.57
CA ARG A 80 5.78 -0.87 -11.44
C ARG A 80 5.98 0.62 -11.18
N MET A 81 6.96 0.97 -10.35
CA MET A 81 7.31 2.36 -10.09
C MET A 81 7.81 3.06 -11.36
N THR A 82 8.66 2.39 -12.13
CA THR A 82 9.18 2.94 -13.40
C THR A 82 8.05 3.14 -14.42
N GLU A 83 7.17 2.15 -14.58
CA GLU A 83 5.99 2.25 -15.44
C GLU A 83 5.10 3.44 -15.04
N PHE A 84 4.79 3.57 -13.74
CA PHE A 84 3.96 4.64 -13.23
C PHE A 84 4.57 6.02 -13.42
N MET A 85 5.85 6.20 -13.08
CA MET A 85 6.56 7.46 -13.26
C MET A 85 6.68 7.86 -14.73
N GLY A 86 6.76 6.89 -15.65
CA GLY A 86 6.75 7.12 -17.10
C GLY A 86 5.38 7.54 -17.64
N ALA A 87 4.29 7.18 -16.96
CA ALA A 87 2.92 7.47 -17.38
C ALA A 87 2.37 8.82 -16.86
N ILE A 88 2.97 9.40 -15.81
CA ILE A 88 2.48 10.63 -15.17
C ILE A 88 3.38 11.84 -15.46
N ARG A 89 2.81 13.05 -15.39
CA ARG A 89 3.55 14.33 -15.53
C ARG A 89 3.43 15.25 -14.32
N ASP A 90 2.61 14.87 -13.35
CA ASP A 90 2.36 15.67 -12.17
C ASP A 90 3.60 15.71 -11.27
N ARG A 91 4.09 16.91 -10.99
CA ARG A 91 5.34 17.09 -10.23
C ARG A 91 5.22 16.61 -8.79
N THR A 92 4.06 16.77 -8.17
CA THR A 92 3.82 16.38 -6.78
C THR A 92 3.78 14.87 -6.65
N ALA A 93 3.10 14.18 -7.56
CA ALA A 93 3.10 12.71 -7.59
C ALA A 93 4.47 12.14 -7.95
N LEU A 94 5.20 12.74 -8.89
CA LEU A 94 6.58 12.33 -9.19
C LEU A 94 7.50 12.48 -7.98
N ALA A 95 7.40 13.60 -7.24
CA ALA A 95 8.15 13.77 -5.99
C ALA A 95 7.79 12.71 -4.95
N THR A 96 6.49 12.38 -4.84
CA THR A 96 6.01 11.31 -3.95
C THR A 96 6.58 9.95 -4.35
N CYS A 97 6.67 9.63 -5.65
CA CYS A 97 7.29 8.40 -6.15
C CYS A 97 8.78 8.29 -5.78
N ILE A 98 9.52 9.41 -5.87
CA ILE A 98 10.94 9.47 -5.49
C ILE A 98 11.10 9.21 -3.99
N GLU A 99 10.24 9.79 -3.15
CA GLU A 99 10.25 9.58 -1.70
C GLU A 99 9.91 8.13 -1.33
N ILE A 100 8.90 7.53 -1.96
CA ILE A 100 8.56 6.11 -1.78
C ILE A 100 9.77 5.23 -2.13
N SER A 101 10.41 5.48 -3.28
CA SER A 101 11.57 4.71 -3.73
C SER A 101 12.73 4.81 -2.74
N ARG A 102 13.00 6.00 -2.19
CA ARG A 102 14.00 6.19 -1.13
C ARG A 102 13.67 5.42 0.13
N ASP A 103 12.42 5.47 0.58
CA ASP A 103 11.98 4.76 1.78
C ASP A 103 12.10 3.24 1.59
N VAL A 104 11.74 2.71 0.42
CA VAL A 104 11.93 1.29 0.06
C VAL A 104 13.41 0.91 0.08
N MET A 105 14.29 1.67 -0.59
CA MET A 105 15.73 1.40 -0.60
C MET A 105 16.37 1.42 0.80
N SER A 106 15.80 2.20 1.73
CA SER A 106 16.26 2.26 3.12
C SER A 106 15.68 1.17 4.02
N GLY A 107 14.80 0.30 3.51
CA GLY A 107 14.07 -0.71 4.30
C GLY A 107 12.94 -0.12 5.16
N SER A 108 12.55 1.13 4.93
CA SER A 108 11.48 1.84 5.65
C SER A 108 10.10 1.51 5.05
N TYR A 109 9.79 0.22 4.84
CA TYR A 109 8.63 -0.22 4.05
C TYR A 109 7.29 0.28 4.58
N TYR A 110 7.07 0.28 5.91
CA TYR A 110 5.81 0.80 6.46
C TYR A 110 5.59 2.28 6.11
N LYS A 111 6.66 3.08 6.14
CA LYS A 111 6.60 4.50 5.76
C LYS A 111 6.30 4.64 4.25
N ALA A 112 6.95 3.82 3.43
CA ALA A 112 6.68 3.74 1.99
C ALA A 112 5.22 3.36 1.69
N LEU A 113 4.64 2.38 2.41
CA LEU A 113 3.22 2.00 2.28
C LEU A 113 2.29 3.16 2.58
N MET A 114 2.51 3.84 3.70
CA MET A 114 1.66 4.97 4.10
C MET A 114 1.75 6.12 3.09
N LEU A 115 2.93 6.36 2.51
CA LEU A 115 3.11 7.38 1.48
C LEU A 115 2.49 6.96 0.15
N CYS A 116 2.63 5.68 -0.24
CA CYS A 116 2.04 5.11 -1.45
C CYS A 116 0.52 5.20 -1.46
N ARG A 117 -0.15 5.16 -0.30
CA ARG A 117 -1.60 5.40 -0.22
C ARG A 117 -2.03 6.78 -0.74
N LYS A 118 -1.17 7.80 -0.67
CA LYS A 118 -1.47 9.11 -1.26
C LYS A 118 -1.53 9.06 -2.79
N LEU A 119 -0.80 8.12 -3.41
CA LEU A 119 -0.90 7.90 -4.85
C LEU A 119 -2.26 7.31 -5.25
N PHE A 120 -2.97 6.63 -4.34
CA PHE A 120 -4.31 6.10 -4.64
C PHE A 120 -5.32 7.23 -4.81
N GLU A 121 -5.24 8.26 -3.97
CA GLU A 121 -6.10 9.46 -4.08
C GLU A 121 -5.82 10.19 -5.40
N PHE A 122 -4.54 10.41 -5.71
CA PHE A 122 -4.09 11.01 -6.96
C PHE A 122 -4.58 10.27 -8.22
N GLU A 123 -4.54 8.94 -8.17
CA GLU A 123 -4.96 8.09 -9.27
C GLU A 123 -6.48 8.04 -9.39
N GLN A 124 -7.18 7.93 -8.26
CA GLN A 124 -8.64 7.94 -8.20
C GLN A 124 -9.23 9.24 -8.77
N GLU A 125 -8.63 10.39 -8.45
CA GLU A 125 -9.02 11.67 -9.05
C GLU A 125 -8.97 11.61 -10.57
N ARG A 126 -7.88 11.08 -11.17
CA ARG A 126 -7.73 11.00 -12.64
C ARG A 126 -8.65 9.99 -13.30
N LEU A 127 -8.83 8.80 -12.70
CA LEU A 127 -9.72 7.77 -13.23
C LEU A 127 -11.19 8.23 -13.19
N ASN A 128 -11.56 9.01 -12.18
CA ASN A 128 -12.91 9.59 -12.09
C ASN A 128 -13.15 10.65 -13.19
N TYR A 129 -12.16 11.46 -13.53
CA TYR A 129 -12.26 12.45 -14.62
C TYR A 129 -12.51 11.81 -15.99
N ASP A 130 -11.96 10.62 -16.25
CA ASP A 130 -12.12 9.92 -17.52
C ASP A 130 -13.54 9.34 -17.69
N THR A 131 -14.19 8.96 -16.59
CA THR A 131 -15.55 8.39 -16.63
C THR A 131 -16.62 9.47 -16.90
N GLN A 132 -16.44 10.70 -16.38
CA GLN A 132 -17.37 11.81 -16.64
C GLN A 132 -17.25 12.33 -18.08
N SER A 133 -16.03 12.45 -18.61
CA SER A 133 -15.81 12.96 -19.96
C SER A 133 -16.33 12.01 -21.06
N LEU A 134 -16.26 10.68 -20.87
CA LEU A 134 -16.86 9.73 -21.81
C LEU A 134 -18.40 9.76 -21.85
N SER A 135 -19.05 10.11 -20.74
CA SER A 135 -20.53 10.19 -20.68
C SER A 135 -21.11 11.36 -21.47
N GLU A 136 -20.38 12.47 -21.61
CA GLU A 136 -20.80 13.62 -22.42
C GLU A 136 -20.63 13.39 -23.93
N TYR A 137 -19.67 12.55 -24.34
CA TYR A 137 -19.49 12.18 -25.75
C TYR A 137 -20.46 11.07 -26.20
N ALA A 138 -20.81 10.13 -25.32
CA ALA A 138 -21.75 9.05 -25.63
C ALA A 138 -23.22 9.53 -25.70
N ALA A 139 -23.57 10.64 -25.07
CA ALA A 139 -24.93 11.22 -25.11
C ALA A 139 -25.20 12.07 -26.36
N ASN A 140 -24.19 12.26 -27.24
CA ASN A 140 -24.28 13.05 -28.47
C ASN A 140 -24.17 12.20 -29.75
N TYR A 141 -24.43 10.89 -29.66
CA TYR A 141 -24.56 9.97 -30.79
C TYR A 141 -25.87 9.17 -30.72
#